data_AF-A1BFZ9-F1
#
_entry.id   AF-A1BFZ9-F1
#
_cell.length_a   1.000
_cell.length_b   1.000
_cell.length_c   1.000
_cell.angle_alpha   90.00
_cell.angle_beta   90.00
_cell.angle_gamma   90.00
#
_symmetry.space_group_name_H-M   'P 1'
#
loop_
_entity.id
_entity.type
_entity.pdbx_description
1 polymer ?
#
loop_
_entity_poly.entity_id
_entity_poly.type
_entity_poly.pdbx_seq_one_letter_code
_entity_poly.pdbx_strand_id
1 'polypeptide(L)'
;MRYTDFEHIMTPARMGRYLTACGGNTRKAMTMYCKNLQLSQELFTVISCFEIALRNAIDKHYAGTFGNDWLRNAAAPGGIFDNSQCRMTKTTINDAIQKLNHSYTHCKLVAELGFGLWR
;
A
#
# COMPACT_ATOMS: atom_id res chain seq x y z
N MET A 1 24.82 17.18 12.33
CA MET A 1 24.26 17.87 11.15
C MET A 1 23.60 19.17 11.61
N ARG A 2 23.82 20.29 10.93
CA ARG A 2 23.15 21.56 11.26
C ARG A 2 21.74 21.58 10.65
N TYR A 3 20.84 22.38 11.20
CA TYR A 3 19.46 22.48 10.73
C TYR A 3 19.37 22.92 9.27
N THR A 4 20.19 23.89 8.85
CA THR A 4 20.22 24.38 7.46
C THR A 4 20.57 23.28 6.46
N ASP A 5 21.53 22.41 6.82
CA ASP A 5 21.94 21.28 5.98
C ASP A 5 20.80 20.24 5.92
N PHE A 6 20.12 20.00 7.05
CA PHE A 6 18.98 19.08 7.14
C PHE A 6 17.76 19.56 6.36
N GLU A 7 17.43 20.85 6.47
CA GLU A 7 16.34 21.51 5.77
C GLU A 7 16.59 21.58 4.27
N HIS A 8 17.83 21.78 3.84
CA HIS A 8 18.19 21.73 2.43
C HIS A 8 17.90 20.35 1.81
N ILE A 9 18.18 19.27 2.55
CA ILE A 9 17.89 17.89 2.11
C ILE A 9 16.38 17.61 2.12
N MET A 10 15.69 17.97 3.20
CA MET A 10 14.29 17.61 3.43
C MET A 10 13.28 18.58 2.80
N THR A 11 13.74 19.75 2.33
CA THR A 11 12.96 20.93 1.94
C THR A 11 12.37 21.75 3.10
N PRO A 12 12.35 23.09 2.98
CA PRO A 12 11.71 23.98 3.96
C PRO A 12 10.23 23.68 4.17
N ALA A 13 9.50 23.30 3.13
CA ALA A 13 8.07 22.99 3.24
C ALA A 13 7.79 21.81 4.20
N ARG A 14 8.65 20.78 4.19
CA ARG A 14 8.51 19.62 5.08
C ARG A 14 8.94 19.92 6.50
N MET A 15 9.97 20.74 6.68
CA MET A 15 10.51 21.09 8.00
C MET A 15 9.72 22.21 8.70
N GLY A 16 9.12 23.12 7.95
CA GLY A 16 8.41 24.29 8.47
C GLY A 16 7.34 23.94 9.51
N ARG A 17 6.54 22.88 9.28
CA ARG A 17 5.53 22.43 10.25
C ARG A 17 6.13 22.03 11.60
N TYR A 18 7.31 21.39 11.60
CA TYR A 18 7.99 20.95 12.81
C TYR A 18 8.69 22.13 13.51
N LEU A 19 9.24 23.06 12.73
CA LEU A 19 9.87 24.27 13.25
C LEU A 19 8.84 25.16 13.96
N THR A 20 7.68 25.39 13.32
CA THR A 20 6.56 26.13 13.92
C THR A 20 6.04 25.45 15.17
N ALA A 21 5.81 24.13 15.13
CA ALA A 21 5.36 23.36 16.30
C ALA A 21 6.38 23.39 17.46
N CYS A 22 7.68 23.54 17.16
CA CYS A 22 8.75 23.64 18.15
C CYS A 22 9.08 25.09 18.55
N GLY A 23 8.28 26.08 18.15
CA GLY A 23 8.50 27.49 18.48
C GLY A 23 9.82 28.05 17.94
N GLY A 24 10.24 27.64 16.76
CA GLY A 24 11.51 28.06 16.15
C GLY A 24 12.74 27.29 16.65
N ASN A 25 12.57 26.33 17.57
CA ASN A 25 13.70 25.52 18.06
C ASN A 25 14.11 24.46 17.02
N THR A 26 15.18 24.75 16.28
CA THR A 26 15.71 23.92 15.20
C THR A 26 16.11 22.50 15.62
N ARG A 27 16.70 22.34 16.82
CA ARG A 27 17.11 21.02 17.34
C ARG A 27 15.91 20.14 17.70
N LYS A 28 14.89 20.74 18.33
CA LYS A 28 13.63 20.04 18.64
C LYS A 28 12.89 19.67 17.35
N ALA A 29 12.85 20.56 16.35
CA ALA A 29 12.22 20.32 15.07
C ALA A 29 12.83 19.11 14.34
N MET A 30 14.17 19.03 14.27
CA MET A 30 14.87 17.87 13.71
C MET A 30 14.56 16.59 14.48
N THR A 31 14.55 16.66 15.81
CA THR A 31 14.24 15.50 16.66
C THR A 31 12.82 15.00 16.42
N MET A 32 11.85 15.93 16.32
CA MET A 32 10.45 15.60 16.07
C MET A 32 10.24 14.98 14.68
N TYR A 33 10.95 15.48 13.66
CA TYR A 33 10.96 14.86 12.34
C TYR A 33 11.47 13.41 12.39
N CYS A 34 12.61 13.17 13.05
CA CYS A 34 13.17 11.83 13.20
C CYS A 34 12.22 10.90 13.97
N LYS A 35 11.56 11.41 15.01
CA LYS A 35 10.56 10.64 15.77
C LYS A 35 9.33 10.30 14.94
N ASN A 36 8.87 11.21 14.07
CA ASN A 36 7.80 10.92 13.13
C ASN A 36 8.19 9.78 12.18
N LEU A 37 9.41 9.80 11.62
CA LEU A 37 9.90 8.70 10.78
C LEU A 37 9.98 7.38 11.55
N GLN A 38 10.50 7.41 12.79
CA GLN A 38 10.56 6.22 13.64
C GLN A 38 9.17 5.64 13.88
N LEU A 39 8.18 6.48 14.20
CA LEU A 39 6.80 6.02 14.38
C LEU A 39 6.21 5.42 13.10
N SER A 40 6.43 6.06 11.94
CA SER A 40 5.99 5.51 10.66
C SER A 40 6.63 4.14 10.37
N GLN A 41 7.90 3.97 10.72
CA GLN A 41 8.59 2.69 10.60
C GLN A 41 7.97 1.59 11.48
N GLU A 42 7.64 1.89 12.74
CA GLU A 42 6.99 0.91 13.63
C GLU A 42 5.59 0.51 13.15
N LEU A 43 4.82 1.48 12.63
CA LEU A 43 3.48 1.20 12.10
C LEU A 43 3.51 0.39 10.80
N PHE A 44 4.63 0.41 10.07
CA PHE A 44 4.76 -0.31 8.82
C PHE A 44 4.48 -1.80 8.99
N THR A 45 5.05 -2.44 10.01
CA THR A 45 4.82 -3.86 10.31
C THR A 45 3.36 -4.16 10.61
N VAL A 46 2.70 -3.30 11.39
CA VAL A 46 1.28 -3.48 11.75
C VAL A 46 0.40 -3.40 10.50
N ILE A 47 0.66 -2.41 9.64
CA ILE A 47 -0.06 -2.21 8.38
C ILE A 47 0.19 -3.39 7.43
N SER A 48 1.41 -3.93 7.42
CA SER A 48 1.79 -5.13 6.66
C SER A 48 0.91 -6.33 7.01
N CYS A 49 0.79 -6.61 8.30
CA CYS A 49 -0.01 -7.73 8.80
C CYS A 49 -1.50 -7.49 8.55
N PHE A 50 -1.97 -6.25 8.73
CA PHE A 50 -3.35 -5.88 8.45
C PHE A 50 -3.72 -6.14 6.99
N GLU A 51 -2.89 -5.73 6.05
CA GLU A 51 -3.15 -5.95 4.62
C GLU A 51 -3.27 -7.43 4.28
N ILE A 52 -2.34 -8.26 4.76
CA ILE A 52 -2.36 -9.72 4.53
C ILE A 52 -3.63 -10.33 5.13
N ALA A 53 -3.96 -9.98 6.37
CA ALA A 53 -5.13 -10.50 7.07
C ALA A 53 -6.43 -10.12 6.36
N LEU A 54 -6.56 -8.84 5.98
CA LEU A 54 -7.74 -8.34 5.26
C LEU A 54 -7.89 -9.04 3.91
N ARG A 55 -6.80 -9.19 3.16
CA ARG A 55 -6.83 -9.82 1.85
C ARG A 55 -7.26 -11.28 1.93
N ASN A 56 -6.68 -12.03 2.88
CA ASN A 56 -7.03 -13.42 3.10
C ASN A 56 -8.49 -13.57 3.59
N ALA A 57 -9.01 -12.63 4.38
CA ALA A 57 -10.39 -12.65 4.82
C ALA A 57 -11.38 -12.41 3.66
N ILE A 58 -11.10 -11.41 2.81
CA ILE A 58 -11.88 -11.14 1.59
C ILE A 58 -11.86 -12.37 0.67
N ASP A 59 -10.67 -12.93 0.45
CA ASP A 59 -10.53 -14.08 -0.43
C ASP A 59 -11.30 -15.29 0.08
N LYS A 60 -11.18 -15.61 1.37
CA LYS A 60 -11.93 -16.72 2.00
C LYS A 60 -13.44 -16.54 1.88
N HIS A 61 -13.94 -15.32 2.04
CA HIS A 61 -15.38 -15.03 1.92
C HIS A 61 -15.88 -15.27 0.49
N TYR A 62 -15.18 -14.74 -0.50
CA TYR A 62 -15.62 -14.84 -1.89
C TYR A 62 -15.31 -16.20 -2.54
N ALA A 63 -14.25 -16.89 -2.12
CA ALA A 63 -13.97 -18.26 -2.55
C ALA A 63 -15.11 -19.21 -2.17
N GLY A 64 -15.74 -19.00 -0.99
CA GLY A 64 -16.92 -19.77 -0.58
C GLY A 64 -18.18 -19.51 -1.42
N THR A 65 -18.28 -18.34 -2.06
CA THR A 65 -19.47 -17.93 -2.83
C THR A 65 -19.31 -18.19 -4.33
N PHE A 66 -18.11 -17.93 -4.87
CA PHE A 66 -17.83 -17.91 -6.32
C PHE A 66 -16.81 -18.98 -6.75
N GLY A 67 -16.29 -19.78 -5.82
CA GLY A 67 -15.31 -20.83 -6.07
C GLY A 67 -13.85 -20.37 -5.99
N ASN A 68 -12.93 -21.33 -6.11
CA ASN A 68 -11.51 -21.12 -5.82
C ASN A 68 -10.77 -20.18 -6.79
N ASP A 69 -11.25 -20.01 -8.02
CA ASP A 69 -10.65 -19.11 -9.02
C ASP A 69 -11.52 -17.87 -9.27
N TRP A 70 -12.35 -17.48 -8.29
CA TRP A 70 -13.32 -16.40 -8.45
C TRP A 70 -12.71 -15.10 -8.96
N LEU A 71 -11.48 -14.78 -8.53
CA LEU A 71 -10.84 -13.50 -8.82
C LEU A 71 -10.39 -13.42 -10.28
N ARG A 72 -9.91 -14.55 -10.83
CA ARG A 72 -9.64 -14.72 -12.27
C ARG A 72 -10.94 -14.68 -13.07
N ASN A 73 -11.97 -15.39 -12.63
CA ASN A 73 -13.26 -15.44 -13.33
C ASN A 73 -13.97 -14.08 -13.31
N ALA A 74 -13.83 -13.32 -12.24
CA ALA A 74 -14.40 -11.98 -12.11
C ALA A 74 -13.75 -10.98 -13.07
N ALA A 75 -12.47 -11.15 -13.43
CA ALA A 75 -11.75 -10.31 -14.38
C ALA A 75 -11.81 -10.81 -15.84
N ALA A 76 -12.39 -11.99 -16.08
CA ALA A 76 -12.61 -12.56 -17.41
C ALA A 76 -13.74 -11.82 -18.16
N PRO A 77 -13.86 -11.99 -19.49
CA PRO A 77 -14.99 -11.44 -20.25
C PRO A 77 -16.34 -11.92 -19.68
N GLY A 78 -17.25 -11.00 -19.39
CA GLY A 78 -18.53 -11.28 -18.74
C GLY A 78 -18.46 -11.52 -17.22
N GLY A 79 -17.29 -11.35 -16.61
CA GLY A 79 -17.11 -11.41 -15.16
C GLY A 79 -17.61 -10.16 -14.43
N ILE A 80 -17.68 -10.23 -13.09
CA ILE A 80 -18.21 -9.15 -12.24
C ILE A 80 -17.44 -7.83 -12.42
N PHE A 81 -16.12 -7.90 -12.70
CA PHE A 81 -15.27 -6.74 -12.94
C PHE A 81 -15.18 -6.34 -14.42
N ASP A 82 -15.90 -7.01 -15.32
CA ASP A 82 -15.99 -6.64 -16.73
C ASP A 82 -17.02 -5.52 -16.98
N ASN A 83 -16.81 -4.40 -16.30
CA ASN A 83 -17.64 -3.22 -16.44
C ASN A 83 -16.77 -1.94 -16.50
N SER A 84 -17.34 -0.84 -16.98
CA SER A 84 -16.60 0.41 -17.19
C SER A 84 -16.06 1.03 -15.89
N GLN A 85 -16.74 0.80 -14.76
CA GLN A 85 -16.34 1.32 -13.44
C GLN A 85 -15.18 0.53 -12.84
N CYS A 86 -15.07 -0.76 -13.16
CA CYS A 86 -14.04 -1.67 -12.66
C CYS A 86 -12.87 -1.87 -13.63
N ARG A 87 -12.74 -1.02 -14.66
CA ARG A 87 -11.69 -1.17 -15.69
C ARG A 87 -10.28 -1.29 -15.10
N MET A 88 -9.92 -0.41 -14.15
CA MET A 88 -8.60 -0.44 -13.51
C MET A 88 -8.37 -1.72 -12.70
N THR A 89 -9.40 -2.18 -11.98
CA THR A 89 -9.37 -3.43 -11.23
C THR A 89 -9.15 -4.61 -12.17
N LYS A 90 -9.93 -4.69 -13.25
CA LYS A 90 -9.80 -5.73 -14.29
C LYS A 90 -8.40 -5.75 -14.89
N THR A 91 -7.86 -4.59 -15.27
CA THR A 91 -6.52 -4.49 -15.84
C THR A 91 -5.47 -4.96 -14.84
N THR A 92 -5.54 -4.50 -13.59
CA THR A 92 -4.57 -4.86 -12.54
C THR A 92 -4.55 -6.37 -12.28
N ILE A 93 -5.73 -7.01 -12.23
CA ILE A 93 -5.85 -8.46 -12.06
C ILE A 93 -5.25 -9.20 -13.26
N ASN A 94 -5.61 -8.80 -14.49
CA ASN A 94 -5.11 -9.45 -15.69
C ASN A 94 -3.58 -9.27 -15.85
N ASP A 95 -3.04 -8.10 -15.51
CA ASP A 95 -1.59 -7.85 -15.49
C ASP A 95 -0.89 -8.76 -14.47
N ALA A 96 -1.47 -8.94 -13.28
CA ALA A 96 -0.93 -9.85 -12.26
C ALA A 96 -0.97 -11.32 -12.72
N ILE A 97 -2.05 -11.75 -13.37
CA ILE A 97 -2.16 -13.09 -13.97
C ILE A 97 -1.08 -13.28 -15.04
N GLN A 98 -0.91 -12.30 -15.93
CA GLN A 98 0.11 -12.35 -16.99
C GLN A 98 1.54 -12.40 -16.41
N LYS A 99 1.82 -11.63 -15.36
CA LYS A 99 3.12 -11.66 -14.66
C LYS A 99 3.40 -13.02 -14.03
N LEU A 100 2.39 -13.66 -13.44
CA LEU A 100 2.55 -14.97 -12.80
C LEU A 100 2.74 -16.12 -13.80
N ASN A 101 2.14 -16.02 -14.99
CA ASN A 101 2.26 -16.98 -16.10
C ASN A 101 2.22 -18.46 -15.62
N HIS A 102 3.28 -19.25 -15.85
CA HIS A 102 3.37 -20.66 -15.46
C HIS A 102 3.39 -20.90 -13.94
N SER A 103 3.70 -19.88 -13.14
CA SER A 103 3.71 -19.93 -11.68
C SER A 103 2.36 -19.55 -11.06
N TYR A 104 1.32 -19.38 -11.87
CA TYR A 104 -0.01 -18.99 -11.42
C TYR A 104 -0.57 -19.97 -10.37
N THR A 105 -0.97 -19.40 -9.24
CA THR A 105 -1.86 -20.03 -8.27
C THR A 105 -2.78 -18.93 -7.75
N HIS A 106 -4.00 -19.27 -7.36
CA HIS A 106 -4.94 -18.29 -6.80
C HIS A 106 -4.34 -17.54 -5.61
N CYS A 107 -3.69 -18.23 -4.67
CA CYS A 107 -3.03 -17.59 -3.54
C CYS A 107 -1.93 -16.59 -3.94
N LYS A 108 -1.18 -16.86 -5.01
CA LYS A 108 -0.18 -15.90 -5.54
C LYS A 108 -0.85 -14.72 -6.23
N LEU A 109 -1.94 -14.94 -6.97
CA LEU A 109 -2.71 -13.84 -7.56
C LEU A 109 -3.23 -12.91 -6.46
N VAL A 110 -3.82 -13.49 -5.41
CA VAL A 110 -4.22 -12.76 -4.21
C VAL A 110 -2.99 -12.02 -3.66
N ALA A 111 -1.83 -12.65 -3.48
CA ALA A 111 -0.61 -12.03 -2.95
C ALA A 111 -0.06 -10.84 -3.79
N GLU A 112 -0.29 -10.79 -5.10
CA GLU A 112 0.13 -9.68 -5.97
C GLU A 112 -0.75 -8.42 -5.84
N LEU A 113 -2.00 -8.57 -5.38
CA LEU A 113 -2.98 -7.49 -5.39
C LEU A 113 -2.92 -6.60 -4.13
N GLY A 114 -2.08 -5.57 -4.18
CA GLY A 114 -1.89 -4.62 -3.08
C GLY A 114 -3.01 -3.58 -2.87
N PHE A 115 -3.21 -3.15 -1.63
CA PHE A 115 -3.99 -1.93 -1.31
C PHE A 115 -3.22 -0.63 -1.57
N GLY A 116 -1.97 -0.73 -2.06
CA GLY A 116 -1.14 0.44 -2.38
C GLY A 116 -0.50 1.11 -1.16
N LEU A 117 -0.49 0.45 0.00
CA LEU A 117 0.12 0.94 1.24
C LEU A 117 1.65 1.04 1.16
N TRP A 118 2.25 0.53 0.09
CA TRP A 118 3.70 0.40 -0.14
C TRP A 118 4.25 1.31 -1.24
N ARG A 119 3.48 2.30 -1.72
CA ARG A 119 3.93 3.27 -2.74
C ARG A 119 4.57 4.51 -2.13
#